data_AF-A0AAN6P7R0-F1
#
_entry.id   AF-A0AAN6P7R0-F1
#
_cell.length_a   1.000
_cell.length_b   1.000
_cell.length_c   1.000
_cell.angle_alpha   90.00
_cell.angle_beta   90.00
_cell.angle_gamma   90.00
#
_symmetry.space_group_name_H-M   'P 1'
#
loop_
_entity.id
_entity.type
_entity.pdbx_description
1 polymer ?
#
loop_
_entity_poly.entity_id
_entity_poly.type
_entity_poly.pdbx_seq_one_letter_code
_entity_poly.pdbx_strand_id
1 'polypeptide(L)'
;MVPLMFKAEWSIEIDSRKPPPEEDSDPSLRTVGDNGRGAVDAPVPELRVATEARFADFDKSPVTHVVIQVTTTRQRDISRYVGYRYDWKFPSPFWAFLGKIAEKGVFDDDGATTLKELRYIPVGRREFIAYTTPLWRAAVEAIQAAKAAAAAGAGIPELPPISALEVTFKKPQHGQPLEMTWIPVRPLITARIKRWNDESDDEENVDVSD
;
A
#
# COMPACT_ATOMS: atom_id res chain seq x y z
N MET A 1 -7.07 34.61 23.30
CA MET A 1 -7.80 33.33 23.45
C MET A 1 -7.25 32.41 22.37
N VAL A 2 -6.27 31.56 22.71
CA VAL A 2 -5.57 30.69 21.76
C VAL A 2 -6.22 29.30 21.86
N PRO A 3 -6.63 28.65 20.76
CA PRO A 3 -7.19 27.32 20.85
C PRO A 3 -6.06 26.34 21.14
N LEU A 4 -6.25 25.49 22.15
CA LEU A 4 -5.40 24.33 22.40
C LEU A 4 -5.40 23.42 21.16
N MET A 5 -4.31 23.44 20.40
CA MET A 5 -4.00 22.35 19.48
C MET A 5 -3.66 21.12 20.33
N PHE A 6 -4.56 20.14 20.32
CA PHE A 6 -4.22 18.77 20.72
C PHE A 6 -3.22 18.21 19.70
N LYS A 7 -1.92 18.30 20.01
CA LYS A 7 -0.91 17.42 19.43
C LYS A 7 -1.17 16.03 19.99
N ALA A 8 -1.94 15.22 19.27
CA ALA A 8 -1.92 13.77 19.47
C ALA A 8 -0.61 13.26 18.88
N GLU A 9 0.48 13.40 19.63
CA GLU A 9 1.72 12.67 19.39
C GLU A 9 1.43 11.20 19.64
N TRP A 10 1.18 10.46 18.57
CA TRP A 10 1.24 9.02 18.62
C TRP A 10 2.70 8.64 18.81
N SER A 11 3.12 8.43 20.06
CA SER A 11 4.20 7.49 20.36
C SER A 11 3.70 6.10 19.97
N ILE A 12 3.82 5.77 18.68
CA ILE A 12 3.68 4.40 18.21
C ILE A 12 4.90 3.69 18.76
N GLU A 13 4.75 3.04 19.92
CA GLU A 13 5.70 2.03 20.37
C GLU A 13 5.65 0.94 19.29
N ILE A 14 6.61 0.99 18.36
CA ILE A 14 6.86 -0.06 17.39
C ILE A 14 7.22 -1.27 18.24
N ASP A 15 6.26 -2.16 18.47
CA ASP A 15 6.50 -3.42 19.18
C ASP A 15 7.31 -4.34 18.26
N SER A 16 8.61 -4.06 18.21
CA SER A 16 9.65 -4.84 17.55
C SER A 16 9.99 -6.14 18.32
N ARG A 17 9.28 -6.44 19.43
CA ARG A 17 9.64 -7.53 20.35
C ARG A 17 8.86 -8.81 20.12
N LYS A 18 7.92 -8.86 19.17
CA LYS A 18 7.19 -10.10 18.93
C LYS A 18 7.95 -10.98 17.93
N PRO A 19 8.45 -12.17 18.34
CA PRO A 19 9.05 -13.09 17.40
C PRO A 19 8.05 -13.41 16.28
N PRO A 20 8.51 -13.63 15.04
CA PRO A 20 7.63 -14.05 13.96
C PRO A 20 6.84 -15.27 14.45
N PRO A 21 5.52 -15.33 14.18
CA PRO A 21 4.71 -16.50 14.53
C PRO A 21 5.36 -17.76 13.92
N GLU A 22 5.24 -18.89 14.63
CA GLU A 22 5.87 -20.18 14.26
C GLU A 22 5.89 -20.41 12.74
N GLU A 23 7.08 -20.74 12.26
CA GLU A 23 7.37 -20.94 10.85
C GLU A 23 6.47 -22.05 10.29
N ASP A 24 5.81 -21.75 9.19
CA ASP A 24 4.82 -22.62 8.59
C ASP A 24 5.49 -23.85 7.99
N SER A 25 5.34 -25.01 8.60
CA SER A 25 6.10 -26.22 8.25
C SER A 25 5.47 -27.03 7.11
N ASP A 26 4.44 -26.53 6.43
CA ASP A 26 3.87 -27.17 5.25
C ASP A 26 4.89 -27.20 4.09
N PRO A 27 5.36 -28.40 3.68
CA PRO A 27 6.37 -28.54 2.64
C PRO A 27 5.82 -28.36 1.22
N SER A 28 4.50 -28.31 1.05
CA SER A 28 3.87 -28.09 -0.26
C SER A 28 3.88 -26.62 -0.70
N LEU A 29 4.13 -25.70 0.24
CA LEU A 29 4.16 -24.26 -0.01
C LEU A 29 5.51 -23.82 -0.55
N ARG A 30 5.48 -22.99 -1.60
CA ARG A 30 6.67 -22.40 -2.21
C ARG A 30 7.18 -21.23 -1.35
N THR A 31 8.49 -21.06 -1.24
CA THR A 31 9.11 -19.84 -0.70
C THR A 31 9.34 -18.83 -1.84
N VAL A 32 9.37 -17.54 -1.52
CA VAL A 32 9.59 -16.50 -2.52
C VAL A 32 11.08 -16.44 -2.90
N GLY A 33 11.46 -17.30 -3.85
CA GLY A 33 12.82 -17.52 -4.32
C GLY A 33 13.71 -18.15 -3.24
N ASP A 34 14.48 -19.18 -3.57
CA ASP A 34 15.44 -19.82 -2.64
C ASP A 34 16.52 -18.85 -2.11
N ASN A 35 16.57 -17.61 -2.61
CA ASN A 35 17.53 -16.56 -2.26
C ASN A 35 16.90 -15.27 -1.69
N GLY A 36 15.59 -15.25 -1.39
CA GLY A 36 14.94 -14.08 -0.77
C GLY A 36 14.92 -12.81 -1.64
N ARG A 37 14.94 -12.96 -2.97
CA ARG A 37 14.85 -11.84 -3.94
C ARG A 37 13.86 -12.11 -5.09
N GLY A 38 13.06 -13.16 -4.97
CA GLY A 38 12.06 -13.53 -5.98
C GLY A 38 10.83 -12.63 -5.94
N ALA A 39 10.05 -12.63 -7.02
CA ALA A 39 8.67 -12.14 -7.01
C ALA A 39 7.71 -13.30 -6.73
N VAL A 40 6.55 -13.00 -6.16
CA VAL A 40 5.42 -13.96 -6.16
C VAL A 40 4.96 -14.11 -7.61
N ASP A 41 5.13 -15.30 -8.18
CA ASP A 41 4.79 -15.63 -9.57
C ASP A 41 3.38 -16.21 -9.72
N ALA A 42 2.64 -16.36 -8.61
CA ALA A 42 1.28 -16.86 -8.64
C ALA A 42 0.40 -15.97 -9.52
N PRO A 43 -0.57 -16.54 -10.27
CA PRO A 43 -1.57 -15.74 -10.95
C PRO A 43 -2.37 -14.93 -9.91
N VAL A 44 -2.74 -13.70 -10.26
CA VAL A 44 -3.65 -12.91 -9.45
C VAL A 44 -5.00 -13.65 -9.40
N PRO A 45 -5.50 -14.01 -8.20
CA PRO A 45 -6.69 -14.85 -8.09
C PRO A 45 -7.94 -14.19 -8.70
N GLU A 46 -8.97 -15.00 -8.90
CA GLU A 46 -10.31 -14.48 -9.15
C GLU A 46 -10.76 -13.66 -7.94
N LEU A 47 -11.35 -12.49 -8.18
CA LEU A 47 -11.76 -11.56 -7.14
C LEU A 47 -13.27 -11.37 -7.13
N ARG A 48 -13.84 -11.39 -5.94
CA ARG A 48 -15.17 -10.86 -5.68
C ARG A 48 -15.04 -9.58 -4.87
N VAL A 49 -15.26 -8.45 -5.54
CA VAL A 49 -15.24 -7.14 -4.90
C VAL A 49 -16.62 -6.86 -4.31
N ALA A 50 -16.69 -6.78 -2.98
CA ALA A 50 -17.92 -6.46 -2.26
C ALA A 50 -17.84 -5.03 -1.73
N THR A 51 -18.20 -4.07 -2.59
CA THR A 51 -18.28 -2.65 -2.21
C THR A 51 -19.62 -2.37 -1.54
N GLU A 52 -19.63 -1.53 -0.51
CA GLU A 52 -20.88 -1.06 0.09
C GLU A 52 -21.70 -0.28 -0.95
N ALA A 53 -23.03 -0.46 -0.97
CA ALA A 53 -23.90 0.16 -1.98
C ALA A 53 -23.76 1.69 -2.08
N ARG A 54 -23.45 2.37 -0.96
CA ARG A 54 -23.20 3.83 -0.95
C ARG A 54 -21.97 4.29 -1.72
N PHE A 55 -21.08 3.37 -2.11
CA PHE A 55 -19.88 3.66 -2.88
C PHE A 55 -19.95 3.07 -4.31
N ALA A 56 -21.11 2.60 -4.76
CA ALA A 56 -21.27 2.04 -6.09
C ALA A 56 -20.88 3.04 -7.20
N ASP A 57 -21.22 4.31 -7.02
CA ASP A 57 -20.95 5.40 -7.97
C ASP A 57 -19.70 6.21 -7.61
N PHE A 58 -18.84 5.69 -6.74
CA PHE A 58 -17.61 6.40 -6.36
C PHE A 58 -16.66 6.50 -7.56
N ASP A 59 -16.34 7.73 -7.97
CA ASP A 59 -15.36 8.00 -9.01
C ASP A 59 -13.94 7.68 -8.52
N LYS A 60 -13.32 6.69 -9.16
CA LYS A 60 -11.95 6.24 -8.84
C LYS A 60 -10.88 6.99 -9.64
N SER A 61 -11.25 7.78 -10.65
CA SER A 61 -10.29 8.53 -11.47
C SER A 61 -9.38 9.49 -10.70
N PRO A 62 -9.81 10.14 -9.59
CA PRO A 62 -8.92 11.01 -8.83
C PRO A 62 -8.09 10.25 -7.77
N VAL A 63 -8.17 8.92 -7.68
CA VAL A 63 -7.47 8.16 -6.63
C VAL A 63 -5.95 8.21 -6.84
N THR A 64 -5.27 8.79 -5.86
CA THR A 64 -3.81 8.97 -5.83
C THR A 64 -3.08 7.86 -5.08
N HIS A 65 -3.76 7.21 -4.13
CA HIS A 65 -3.16 6.20 -3.26
C HIS A 65 -4.12 5.05 -2.94
N VAL A 66 -3.55 3.89 -2.64
CA VAL A 66 -4.27 2.73 -2.10
C VAL A 66 -3.56 2.30 -0.82
N VAL A 67 -4.33 1.99 0.22
CA VAL A 67 -3.82 1.47 1.49
C VAL A 67 -4.43 0.11 1.75
N ILE A 68 -3.60 -0.92 1.81
CA ILE A 68 -4.03 -2.25 2.20
C ILE A 68 -3.92 -2.38 3.71
N GLN A 69 -5.04 -2.62 4.37
CA GLN A 69 -5.07 -2.99 5.78
C GLN A 69 -5.22 -4.52 5.90
N VAL A 70 -4.18 -5.18 6.41
CA VAL A 70 -4.15 -6.64 6.49
C VAL A 70 -3.61 -7.11 7.84
N THR A 71 -4.17 -8.17 8.41
CA THR A 71 -3.62 -8.76 9.64
C THR A 71 -2.51 -9.75 9.33
N THR A 72 -1.60 -9.97 10.28
CA THR A 72 -0.58 -11.03 10.22
C THR A 72 -1.17 -12.39 9.81
N THR A 73 -2.31 -12.77 10.43
CA THR A 73 -3.01 -14.02 10.10
C THR A 73 -3.55 -14.01 8.67
N ARG A 74 -4.11 -12.88 8.22
CA ARG A 74 -4.70 -12.77 6.88
C ARG A 74 -3.63 -12.79 5.79
N GLN A 75 -2.47 -12.19 6.01
CA GLN A 75 -1.34 -12.29 5.09
C GLN A 75 -0.92 -13.74 4.87
N ARG A 76 -0.78 -14.52 5.96
CA ARG A 76 -0.49 -15.95 5.87
C ARG A 76 -1.60 -16.72 5.15
N ASP A 77 -2.86 -16.47 5.48
CA ASP A 77 -3.98 -17.14 4.83
C ASP A 77 -3.98 -16.90 3.31
N ILE A 78 -3.73 -15.66 2.87
CA ILE A 78 -3.67 -15.29 1.44
C ILE A 78 -2.43 -15.90 0.78
N SER A 79 -1.27 -15.84 1.43
CA SER A 79 -0.02 -16.44 0.93
C SER A 79 -0.20 -17.94 0.66
N ARG A 80 -0.78 -18.67 1.63
CA ARG A 80 -1.13 -20.09 1.48
C ARG A 80 -2.12 -20.33 0.35
N TYR A 81 -3.15 -19.50 0.26
CA TYR A 81 -4.17 -19.60 -0.77
C TYR A 81 -3.58 -19.50 -2.18
N VAL A 82 -2.49 -18.75 -2.36
CA VAL A 82 -1.75 -18.66 -3.64
C VAL A 82 -0.55 -19.61 -3.74
N GLY A 83 -0.44 -20.58 -2.82
CA GLY A 83 0.59 -21.63 -2.84
C GLY A 83 1.96 -21.18 -2.35
N TYR A 84 2.01 -20.15 -1.51
CA TYR A 84 3.24 -19.60 -0.94
C TYR A 84 3.28 -19.68 0.58
N ARG A 85 4.50 -19.79 1.10
CA ARG A 85 4.84 -19.54 2.50
C ARG A 85 5.12 -18.05 2.66
N TYR A 86 4.54 -17.45 3.68
CA TYR A 86 4.81 -16.05 4.00
C TYR A 86 6.18 -15.91 4.68
N ASP A 87 7.03 -15.03 4.15
CA ASP A 87 8.35 -14.72 4.73
C ASP A 87 8.30 -13.40 5.50
N TRP A 88 8.40 -13.49 6.84
CA TRP A 88 8.42 -12.32 7.72
C TRP A 88 9.71 -11.50 7.64
N LYS A 89 10.81 -12.11 7.18
CA LYS A 89 12.10 -11.41 7.02
C LYS A 89 12.11 -10.59 5.72
N PHE A 90 11.37 -11.06 4.72
CA PHE A 90 11.29 -10.40 3.42
C PHE A 90 9.84 -10.33 2.91
N PRO A 91 9.00 -9.47 3.52
CA PRO A 91 7.58 -9.40 3.20
C PRO A 91 7.27 -8.62 1.91
N SER A 92 8.20 -7.77 1.44
CA SER A 92 7.99 -6.86 0.31
C SER A 92 7.54 -7.54 -0.99
N PRO A 93 8.06 -8.71 -1.42
CA PRO A 93 7.51 -9.40 -2.60
C PRO A 93 6.04 -9.79 -2.46
N PHE A 94 5.64 -10.18 -1.24
CA PHE A 94 4.25 -10.50 -0.98
C PHE A 94 3.39 -9.23 -0.91
N TRP A 95 3.92 -8.13 -0.37
CA TRP A 95 3.25 -6.84 -0.43
C TRP A 95 3.10 -6.33 -1.86
N ALA A 96 4.10 -6.48 -2.73
CA ALA A 96 3.96 -6.19 -4.15
C ALA A 96 2.85 -7.03 -4.79
N PHE A 97 2.72 -8.29 -4.41
CA PHE A 97 1.63 -9.16 -4.85
C PHE A 97 0.25 -8.73 -4.32
N LEU A 98 0.14 -8.33 -3.07
CA LEU A 98 -1.08 -7.72 -2.52
C LEU A 98 -1.46 -6.45 -3.29
N GLY A 99 -0.47 -5.65 -3.69
CA GLY A 99 -0.64 -4.49 -4.56
C GLY A 99 -1.30 -4.86 -5.89
N LYS A 100 -0.83 -5.91 -6.57
CA LYS A 100 -1.45 -6.41 -7.81
C LYS A 100 -2.90 -6.88 -7.61
N ILE A 101 -3.19 -7.52 -6.47
CA ILE A 101 -4.57 -7.91 -6.14
C ILE A 101 -5.46 -6.67 -5.98
N ALA A 102 -4.97 -5.67 -5.24
CA ALA A 102 -5.70 -4.44 -5.01
C ALA A 102 -5.90 -3.64 -6.30
N GLU A 103 -4.89 -3.58 -7.17
CA GLU A 103 -4.96 -3.00 -8.52
C GLU A 103 -6.11 -3.60 -9.33
N LYS A 104 -6.13 -4.94 -9.48
CA LYS A 104 -7.21 -5.66 -10.17
C LYS A 104 -8.59 -5.38 -9.57
N GLY A 105 -8.71 -5.38 -8.24
CA GLY A 105 -10.02 -5.26 -7.60
C GLY A 105 -10.51 -3.82 -7.40
N VAL A 106 -9.64 -2.82 -7.53
CA VAL A 106 -10.02 -1.40 -7.43
C VAL A 106 -10.21 -0.78 -8.80
N PHE A 107 -9.31 -1.07 -9.74
CA PHE A 107 -9.24 -0.42 -11.07
C PHE A 107 -9.58 -1.38 -12.22
N ASP A 108 -10.21 -2.51 -11.92
CA ASP A 108 -10.71 -3.50 -12.89
C ASP A 108 -9.64 -4.02 -13.87
N ASP A 109 -8.37 -4.04 -13.44
CA ASP A 109 -7.22 -4.50 -14.24
C ASP A 109 -7.10 -3.77 -15.59
N ASP A 110 -7.30 -2.45 -15.58
CA ASP A 110 -7.24 -1.58 -16.76
C ASP A 110 -5.88 -1.61 -17.50
N GLY A 111 -4.87 -2.29 -16.95
CA GLY A 111 -3.52 -2.42 -17.48
C GLY A 111 -2.71 -1.12 -17.48
N ALA A 112 -3.31 -0.03 -17.01
CA ALA A 112 -2.70 1.30 -16.93
C ALA A 112 -2.32 1.66 -15.49
N THR A 113 -3.00 1.10 -14.49
CA THR A 113 -2.88 1.49 -13.09
C THR A 113 -1.93 0.62 -12.28
N THR A 114 -0.63 0.67 -12.55
CA THR A 114 0.34 -0.08 -11.72
C THR A 114 0.55 0.58 -10.34
N LEU A 115 0.24 -0.14 -9.27
CA LEU A 115 0.50 0.34 -7.91
C LEU A 115 1.98 0.17 -7.53
N LYS A 116 2.61 1.22 -6.98
CA LYS A 116 3.99 1.17 -6.44
C LYS A 116 3.96 1.34 -4.94
N GLU A 117 4.60 0.43 -4.22
CA GLU A 117 4.74 0.52 -2.75
C GLU A 117 5.37 1.86 -2.37
N LEU A 118 4.76 2.54 -1.40
CA LEU A 118 5.25 3.79 -0.81
C LEU A 118 5.92 3.51 0.52
N ARG A 119 5.14 3.06 1.50
CA ARG A 119 5.61 2.76 2.86
C ARG A 119 4.64 1.83 3.56
N TYR A 120 5.08 1.24 4.67
CA TYR A 120 4.23 0.42 5.53
C TYR A 120 4.32 0.86 6.99
N ILE A 121 3.30 0.52 7.78
CA ILE A 121 3.35 0.65 9.24
C ILE A 121 2.62 -0.50 9.94
N PRO A 122 3.27 -1.17 10.90
CA PRO A 122 2.59 -2.10 11.80
C PRO A 122 1.83 -1.34 12.89
N VAL A 123 0.59 -1.74 13.16
CA VAL A 123 -0.24 -1.25 14.25
C VAL A 123 -0.89 -2.46 14.95
N GLY A 124 -0.32 -2.87 16.08
CA GLY A 124 -0.74 -4.06 16.79
C GLY A 124 -0.60 -5.32 15.93
N ARG A 125 -1.72 -5.94 15.55
CA ARG A 125 -1.74 -7.16 14.69
C ARG A 125 -2.06 -6.88 13.23
N ARG A 126 -2.08 -5.61 12.85
CA ARG A 126 -2.42 -5.14 11.49
C ARG A 126 -1.21 -4.45 10.90
N GLU A 127 -1.08 -4.58 9.60
CA GLU A 127 -0.16 -3.81 8.78
C GLU A 127 -0.99 -2.95 7.83
N PHE A 128 -0.53 -1.72 7.64
CA PHE A 128 -1.04 -0.79 6.65
C PHE A 128 0.06 -0.59 5.63
N ILE A 129 -0.18 -1.04 4.40
CA ILE A 129 0.78 -0.95 3.30
C ILE A 129 0.21 0.06 2.31
N ALA A 130 0.89 1.18 2.12
CA ALA A 130 0.47 2.23 1.21
C ALA A 130 1.15 2.10 -0.15
N TYR A 131 0.40 2.44 -1.18
CA TYR A 131 0.83 2.44 -2.56
C TYR A 131 0.45 3.77 -3.22
N THR A 132 1.28 4.22 -4.14
CA THR A 132 1.00 5.33 -5.05
C THR A 132 0.39 4.82 -6.36
N THR A 133 -0.52 5.57 -6.94
CA THR A 133 -1.00 5.35 -8.31
C THR A 133 -0.10 6.08 -9.32
N PRO A 134 -0.18 5.75 -10.63
CA PRO A 134 0.53 6.49 -11.67
C PRO A 134 0.20 7.98 -11.69
N LEU A 135 -1.04 8.36 -11.35
CA LEU A 135 -1.46 9.76 -11.26
C LEU A 135 -0.59 10.56 -10.29
N TRP A 136 -0.35 10.03 -9.08
CA TRP A 136 0.50 10.69 -8.09
C TRP A 136 1.94 10.79 -8.57
N ARG A 137 2.50 9.69 -9.11
CA ARG A 137 3.88 9.66 -9.56
C ARG A 137 4.15 10.61 -10.72
N ALA A 138 3.23 10.68 -11.69
CA ALA A 138 3.33 11.63 -12.79
C ALA A 138 3.32 13.08 -12.30
N ALA A 139 2.53 13.40 -11.27
CA ALA A 139 2.51 14.73 -10.67
C ALA A 139 3.83 15.05 -9.95
N VAL A 140 4.39 14.10 -9.19
CA VAL A 140 5.70 14.26 -8.53
C VAL A 140 6.80 14.45 -9.58
N GLU A 141 6.84 13.63 -10.63
CA GLU A 141 7.81 13.75 -11.73
C GLU A 141 7.70 15.10 -12.44
N ALA A 142 6.49 15.58 -12.71
CA ALA A 142 6.26 16.89 -13.33
C ALA A 142 6.75 18.04 -12.44
N ILE A 143 6.57 17.93 -11.12
CA ILE A 143 7.08 18.91 -10.15
C ILE A 143 8.60 18.89 -10.10
N GLN A 144 9.23 17.72 -10.07
CA GLN A 144 10.68 17.62 -10.07
C GLN A 144 11.28 18.17 -11.37
N ALA A 145 10.68 17.86 -12.52
CA ALA A 145 11.06 18.45 -13.79
C ALA A 145 10.89 19.98 -13.80
N ALA A 146 9.79 20.50 -13.23
CA ALA A 146 9.56 21.94 -13.12
C ALA A 146 10.57 22.61 -12.17
N LYS A 147 10.90 22.00 -11.02
CA LYS A 147 11.92 22.48 -10.08
C LYS A 147 13.30 22.52 -10.74
N ALA A 148 13.68 21.47 -11.46
CA ALA A 148 14.95 21.42 -12.20
C ALA A 148 15.01 22.47 -13.32
N ALA A 149 13.89 22.74 -13.98
CA ALA A 149 13.77 23.77 -15.01
C ALA A 149 13.64 25.20 -14.44
N ALA A 150 13.35 25.34 -13.14
CA ALA A 150 13.15 26.62 -12.47
C ALA A 150 14.50 27.35 -12.19
N ALA A 151 15.27 27.58 -13.25
CA ALA A 151 16.23 28.69 -13.34
C ALA A 151 15.55 29.99 -13.80
N ALA A 152 14.25 29.98 -14.16
CA ALA A 152 13.60 31.04 -14.94
C ALA A 152 12.26 31.56 -14.39
N GLY A 153 12.01 31.46 -13.08
CA GLY A 153 10.85 32.13 -12.44
C GLY A 153 9.46 31.61 -12.81
N ALA A 154 9.37 30.40 -13.40
CA ALA A 154 8.10 29.72 -13.61
C ALA A 154 7.55 29.16 -12.29
N GLY A 155 6.23 29.23 -12.10
CA GLY A 155 5.56 28.65 -10.93
C GLY A 155 5.65 27.12 -10.95
N ILE A 156 5.96 26.54 -9.79
CA ILE A 156 5.98 25.08 -9.61
C ILE A 156 4.51 24.63 -9.51
N PRO A 157 4.07 23.62 -10.29
CA PRO A 157 2.72 23.09 -10.18
C PRO A 157 2.47 22.49 -8.79
N GLU A 158 1.23 22.55 -8.31
CA GLU A 158 0.85 21.92 -7.04
C GLU A 158 0.58 20.42 -7.22
N LEU A 159 0.85 19.63 -6.18
CA LEU A 159 0.47 18.22 -6.14
C LEU A 159 -1.06 18.10 -6.12
N PRO A 160 -1.64 17.06 -6.76
CA PRO A 160 -3.06 16.78 -6.63
C PRO A 160 -3.44 16.53 -5.17
N PRO A 161 -4.69 16.78 -4.75
CA PRO A 161 -5.15 16.42 -3.42
C PRO A 161 -5.01 14.92 -3.16
N ILE A 162 -4.64 14.54 -1.93
CA ILE A 162 -4.60 13.12 -1.55
C ILE A 162 -6.02 12.57 -1.51
N SER A 163 -6.33 11.72 -2.49
CA SER A 163 -7.50 10.85 -2.53
C SER A 163 -7.04 9.40 -2.44
N ALA A 164 -7.56 8.65 -1.48
CA ALA A 164 -7.06 7.31 -1.18
C ALA A 164 -8.17 6.32 -0.87
N LEU A 165 -7.94 5.04 -1.18
CA LEU A 165 -8.84 3.93 -0.87
C LEU A 165 -8.20 2.96 0.15
N GLU A 166 -8.96 2.58 1.19
CA GLU A 166 -8.58 1.59 2.19
C GLU A 166 -9.14 0.24 1.72
N VAL A 167 -8.25 -0.69 1.41
CA VAL A 167 -8.55 -2.04 0.92
C VAL A 167 -8.42 -3.04 2.07
N THR A 168 -9.37 -3.96 2.17
CA THR A 168 -9.32 -5.09 3.11
C THR A 168 -9.70 -6.40 2.43
N PHE A 169 -9.09 -7.49 2.91
CA PHE A 169 -9.34 -8.84 2.39
C PHE A 169 -10.08 -9.71 3.41
N LYS A 170 -11.10 -10.45 2.95
CA LYS A 170 -11.74 -11.49 3.75
C LYS A 170 -10.92 -12.79 3.74
N LYS A 171 -11.32 -13.74 4.58
CA LYS A 171 -10.60 -15.01 4.71
C LYS A 171 -10.75 -15.74 3.39
N PRO A 172 -9.65 -16.13 2.72
CA PRO A 172 -9.75 -16.97 1.54
C PRO A 172 -10.52 -18.26 1.87
N GLN A 173 -11.42 -18.65 0.99
CA GLN A 173 -12.12 -19.93 1.05
C GLN A 173 -11.64 -20.77 -0.13
N HIS A 174 -11.30 -22.04 0.13
CA HIS A 174 -10.77 -22.91 -0.91
C HIS A 174 -11.79 -23.10 -2.04
N GLY A 175 -11.36 -22.93 -3.28
CA GLY A 175 -12.24 -23.03 -4.46
C GLY A 175 -13.27 -21.90 -4.61
N GLN A 176 -13.17 -20.81 -3.83
CA GLN A 176 -13.96 -19.60 -4.02
C GLN A 176 -13.06 -18.43 -4.43
N PRO A 177 -13.59 -17.43 -5.16
CA PRO A 177 -12.87 -16.19 -5.41
C PRO A 177 -12.43 -15.52 -4.11
N LEU A 178 -11.28 -14.85 -4.14
CA LEU A 178 -10.82 -14.05 -3.02
C LEU A 178 -11.73 -12.82 -2.86
N GLU A 179 -12.30 -12.68 -1.66
CA GLU A 179 -13.20 -11.56 -1.36
C GLU A 179 -12.41 -10.34 -0.86
N MET A 180 -12.64 -9.20 -1.52
CA MET A 180 -12.02 -7.92 -1.21
C MET A 180 -13.11 -6.85 -1.03
N THR A 181 -12.85 -5.89 -0.14
CA THR A 181 -13.67 -4.68 -0.02
C THR A 181 -12.77 -3.46 -0.01
N TRP A 182 -13.31 -2.32 -0.42
CA TRP A 182 -12.62 -1.04 -0.31
C TRP A 182 -13.59 0.05 0.13
N ILE A 183 -13.06 1.05 0.81
CA ILE A 183 -13.77 2.27 1.22
C ILE A 183 -12.86 3.48 1.01
N PRO A 184 -13.41 4.70 0.86
CA PRO A 184 -12.62 5.91 0.97
C PRO A 184 -11.87 5.97 2.31
N VAL A 185 -10.60 6.37 2.25
CA VAL A 185 -9.71 6.40 3.41
C VAL A 185 -10.18 7.42 4.45
N ARG A 186 -9.99 7.07 5.73
CA ARG A 186 -10.28 7.95 6.87
C ARG A 186 -9.24 9.09 6.99
N PRO A 187 -9.62 10.29 7.47
CA PRO A 187 -8.72 11.45 7.55
C PRO A 187 -7.38 11.18 8.26
N LEU A 188 -7.37 10.31 9.27
CA LEU A 188 -6.16 9.92 9.99
C LEU A 188 -5.13 9.24 9.08
N ILE A 189 -5.57 8.33 8.21
CA ILE A 189 -4.68 7.63 7.28
C ILE A 189 -4.24 8.60 6.17
N THR A 190 -5.14 9.47 5.67
CA THR A 190 -4.78 10.54 4.73
C THR A 190 -3.67 11.43 5.28
N ALA A 191 -3.76 11.84 6.55
CA ALA A 191 -2.72 12.61 7.22
C ALA A 191 -1.39 11.84 7.32
N ARG A 192 -1.45 10.51 7.51
CA ARG A 192 -0.25 9.67 7.53
C ARG A 192 0.40 9.52 6.16
N ILE A 193 -0.40 9.33 5.10
CA ILE A 193 0.09 9.32 3.71
C ILE A 193 0.76 10.64 3.38
N LYS A 194 0.15 11.78 3.74
CA LYS A 194 0.74 13.10 3.53
C LYS A 194 2.16 13.17 4.12
N ARG A 195 2.28 12.79 5.39
CA ARG A 195 3.57 12.76 6.07
C ARG A 195 4.59 11.83 5.41
N TRP A 196 4.17 10.67 4.90
CA TRP A 196 5.08 9.78 4.17
C TRP A 196 5.55 10.38 2.85
N ASN A 197 4.69 11.07 2.12
CA ASN A 197 5.09 11.76 0.90
C ASN A 197 6.07 12.89 1.20
N ASP A 198 5.82 13.67 2.26
CA ASP A 198 6.74 14.73 2.70
C ASP A 198 8.12 14.14 3.11
N GLU A 199 8.14 13.01 3.83
CA GLU A 199 9.39 12.32 4.23
C GLU A 199 10.16 11.71 3.05
N SER A 200 9.46 11.20 2.03
CA SER A 200 10.09 10.64 0.83
C SER A 200 10.75 11.72 -0.04
N ASP A 201 10.15 12.91 -0.10
CA ASP A 201 10.75 14.07 -0.78
C ASP A 201 12.06 14.51 -0.10
N ASP A 202 12.17 14.36 1.23
CA ASP A 202 13.39 14.70 1.98
C ASP A 202 14.50 13.66 1.76
N GLU A 203 14.17 12.37 1.73
CA GLU A 203 15.15 11.28 1.53
C GLU A 203 15.80 11.34 0.12
N GLU A 204 15.07 11.71 -0.93
CA GLU A 204 15.64 11.89 -2.29
C GLU A 204 16.58 13.11 -2.41
N ASN A 205 16.45 14.13 -1.54
CA ASN A 205 17.28 15.33 -1.59
C ASN A 205 18.62 15.21 -0.84
N VAL A 206 18.82 14.15 -0.04
CA VAL A 206 20.06 13.94 0.73
C VAL A 206 21.15 13.25 -0.11
N ASP A 207 20.77 12.55 -1.19
CA ASP A 207 21.70 11.77 -2.05
C ASP A 207 22.37 12.59 -3.17
N VAL A 208 22.25 13.93 -3.17
CA VAL A 208 22.86 14.83 -4.18
C VAL A 208 24.02 15.68 -3.61
N SER A 209 24.52 15.31 -2.43
CA SER A 209 25.67 15.97 -1.81
C SER A 209 26.70 14.96 -1.34
N ASP A 210 27.48 14.43 -2.28
CA ASP A 210 28.89 14.06 -2.10
C ASP A 210 29.63 14.02 -3.45
#